data_AF-A0A9J6GLC3-F1
#
_entry.id   AF-A0A9J6GLC3-F1
#
_cell.length_a   1.000
_cell.length_b   1.000
_cell.length_c   1.000
_cell.angle_alpha   90.00
_cell.angle_beta   90.00
_cell.angle_gamma   90.00
#
_symmetry.space_group_name_H-M   'P 1'
#
loop_
_entity.id
_entity.type
_entity.pdbx_description
1 polymer ?
#
loop_
_entity_poly.entity_id
_entity_poly.type
_entity_poly.pdbx_seq_one_letter_code
_entity_poly.pdbx_strand_id
1 'polypeptide(L)'
;MHHFDYALVLDLDEFAVPRKDDTLPAMISRLSKNSSPRTITSFVLLNSFFYLYWENDTSAYGVPPETAPSEVPYLLTQFKTRRSRKVFRVGSRSKYIVRPLTAVEVGNHVVWRYLGEFSQSKSGLRKWVDNLSVRRGGYI
;
A
#
# COMPACT_ATOMS: atom_id res chain seq x y z
N MET A 1 2.91 1.28 28.77
CA MET A 1 2.14 1.03 27.54
C MET A 1 2.98 1.58 26.38
N HIS A 2 3.38 0.75 25.42
CA HIS A 2 4.20 1.23 24.29
C HIS A 2 3.34 2.10 23.37
N HIS A 3 3.72 3.37 23.22
CA HIS A 3 3.03 4.30 22.33
C HIS A 3 3.61 4.17 20.92
N PHE A 4 2.79 3.69 19.99
CA PHE A 4 3.13 3.70 18.57
C PHE A 4 2.41 4.87 17.89
N ASP A 5 3.17 5.76 17.24
CA ASP A 5 2.59 6.93 16.57
C ASP A 5 1.72 6.54 15.36
N TYR A 6 2.04 5.41 14.75
CA TYR A 6 1.39 4.88 13.56
C TYR A 6 1.21 3.36 13.68
N ALA A 7 0.09 2.86 13.16
CA ALA A 7 -0.17 1.45 12.92
C ALA A 7 -0.41 1.24 11.42
N LEU A 8 0.16 0.18 10.88
CA LEU A 8 -0.06 -0.26 9.51
C LEU A 8 -1.04 -1.45 9.52
N VAL A 9 -2.12 -1.34 8.75
CA VAL A 9 -3.11 -2.41 8.58
C VAL A 9 -2.89 -3.10 7.24
N LEU A 10 -2.57 -4.39 7.30
CA LEU A 10 -2.27 -5.27 6.16
C LEU A 10 -2.94 -6.63 6.33
N ASP A 11 -3.14 -7.34 5.22
CA ASP A 11 -3.46 -8.77 5.27
C ASP A 11 -2.18 -9.57 5.56
N LEU A 12 -2.32 -10.79 6.10
CA LEU A 12 -1.18 -11.60 6.55
C LEU A 12 -0.20 -11.96 5.41
N ASP A 13 -0.71 -12.08 4.19
CA ASP A 13 0.03 -12.41 2.97
C ASP A 13 0.53 -11.17 2.21
N GLU A 14 0.39 -9.97 2.78
CA GLU A 14 0.76 -8.71 2.15
C GLU A 14 1.98 -8.05 2.82
N PHE A 15 2.73 -7.30 2.02
CA PHE A 15 3.88 -6.53 2.47
C PHE A 15 3.84 -5.09 1.94
N ALA A 16 4.25 -4.15 2.79
CA ALA A 16 4.38 -2.74 2.43
C ALA A 16 5.86 -2.37 2.29
N VAL A 17 6.33 -2.17 1.07
CA VAL A 17 7.71 -1.79 0.77
C VAL A 17 7.73 -0.38 0.17
N PRO A 18 8.33 0.62 0.85
CA PRO A 18 8.49 1.95 0.28
C PRO A 18 9.40 1.92 -0.95
N ARG A 19 9.10 2.76 -1.96
CA ARG A 19 9.88 2.81 -3.22
C ARG A 19 11.00 3.85 -3.24
N LYS A 20 10.89 4.88 -2.41
CA LYS A 20 11.79 6.05 -2.42
C LYS A 20 12.57 6.23 -1.12
N ASP A 21 12.27 5.41 -0.13
CA ASP A 21 12.78 5.51 1.23
C ASP A 21 13.12 4.10 1.70
N ASP A 22 14.15 3.95 2.51
CA ASP A 22 14.60 2.63 2.96
C ASP A 22 13.67 2.03 4.04
N THR A 23 12.86 2.87 4.69
CA THR A 23 11.98 2.46 5.78
C THR A 23 10.62 3.17 5.73
N LEU A 24 9.60 2.52 6.29
CA LEU A 24 8.25 3.12 6.43
C LEU A 24 8.27 4.41 7.27
N PRO A 25 8.99 4.51 8.41
CA PRO A 25 9.11 5.76 9.15
C PRO A 25 9.76 6.90 8.36
N ALA A 26 10.79 6.61 7.56
CA ALA A 26 11.41 7.62 6.68
C ALA A 26 10.42 8.12 5.63
N MET A 27 9.65 7.21 5.02
CA MET A 27 8.57 7.56 4.09
C MET A 27 7.51 8.44 4.75
N ILE A 28 7.00 8.06 5.94
CA ILE A 28 6.00 8.83 6.68
C ILE A 28 6.54 10.23 7.01
N SER A 29 7.78 10.31 7.49
CA SER A 29 8.44 11.58 7.79
C SER A 29 8.51 12.47 6.56
N ARG A 30 8.97 11.93 5.42
CA ARG A 30 9.04 12.65 4.14
C ARG A 30 7.67 13.13 3.66
N LEU A 31 6.63 12.29 3.76
CA LEU A 31 5.27 12.66 3.38
C LEU A 31 4.67 13.73 4.30
N SER A 32 5.09 13.76 5.57
CA SER A 32 4.61 14.71 6.58
C SER A 32 5.37 16.04 6.58
N LYS A 33 6.55 16.14 5.94
CA LYS A 33 7.41 17.36 5.95
C LYS A 33 6.68 18.65 5.58
N ASN A 34 5.69 18.59 4.69
CA ASN A 34 4.96 19.76 4.19
C ASN A 34 3.52 19.84 4.72
N SER A 35 3.22 19.16 5.83
CA SER A 35 1.88 19.12 6.39
C SER A 35 1.96 19.28 7.90
N SER A 36 1.01 20.00 8.48
CA SER A 36 0.92 20.08 9.93
C SER A 36 0.75 18.66 10.49
N PRO A 37 1.54 18.24 11.49
CA PRO A 37 1.43 16.91 12.10
C PRO A 37 0.03 16.64 12.69
N ARG A 38 -0.73 17.69 13.00
CA ARG A 38 -2.12 17.58 13.46
C ARG A 38 -3.12 17.31 12.33
N THR A 39 -2.76 17.52 11.08
CA THR A 39 -3.71 17.44 9.97
C THR A 39 -3.75 16.07 9.31
N ILE A 40 -2.62 15.33 9.29
CA ILE A 40 -2.57 14.00 8.67
C ILE A 40 -2.72 12.90 9.73
N THR A 41 -3.85 12.22 9.69
CA THR A 41 -4.17 11.11 10.61
C THR A 41 -4.06 9.73 9.98
N SER A 42 -4.03 9.64 8.65
CA SER A 42 -3.74 8.39 7.95
C SER A 42 -3.16 8.62 6.55
N PHE A 43 -2.56 7.55 6.03
CA PHE A 43 -2.07 7.40 4.67
C PHE A 43 -2.74 6.18 4.05
N VAL A 44 -3.47 6.37 2.96
CA VAL A 44 -3.99 5.25 2.18
C VAL A 44 -3.02 4.93 1.06
N LEU A 45 -2.62 3.66 1.01
CA LEU A 45 -1.66 3.12 0.07
C LEU A 45 -2.41 2.52 -1.13
N LEU A 46 -2.00 2.95 -2.32
CA LEU A 46 -2.40 2.30 -3.55
C LEU A 46 -1.65 0.98 -3.69
N ASN A 47 -2.36 -0.08 -4.03
CA ASN A 47 -1.82 -1.42 -4.11
C ASN A 47 -1.90 -2.00 -5.52
N SER A 48 -1.01 -2.95 -5.78
CA SER A 48 -0.99 -3.85 -6.93
C SER A 48 -0.58 -5.22 -6.41
N PHE A 49 -1.24 -6.29 -6.86
CA PHE A 49 -1.02 -7.62 -6.33
C PHE A 49 -0.02 -8.43 -7.13
N PHE A 50 0.71 -9.30 -6.43
CA PHE A 50 1.22 -10.54 -7.00
C PHE A 50 0.06 -11.53 -6.98
N TYR A 51 -0.30 -12.07 -8.14
CA TYR A 51 -1.45 -12.97 -8.21
C TYR A 51 -1.02 -14.41 -7.91
N LEU A 52 -1.69 -15.07 -6.98
CA LEU A 52 -1.33 -16.42 -6.54
C LEU A 52 -1.35 -17.45 -7.70
N TYR A 53 -2.28 -17.29 -8.64
CA TYR A 53 -2.43 -18.17 -9.80
C TYR A 53 -1.47 -17.87 -10.96
N TRP A 54 -0.63 -16.84 -10.84
CA TRP A 54 0.45 -16.65 -11.82
C TRP A 54 1.64 -17.52 -11.49
N GLU A 55 2.45 -17.75 -12.49
CA GLU A 55 3.59 -18.63 -12.40
C GLU A 55 4.62 -18.11 -11.37
N ASN A 56 5.15 -19.04 -10.57
CA ASN A 56 6.36 -18.90 -9.79
C ASN A 56 7.58 -18.82 -10.71
N ASP A 57 8.34 -17.76 -10.52
CA ASP A 57 9.64 -17.56 -11.12
C ASP A 57 10.71 -18.16 -10.23
N THR A 58 11.10 -19.38 -10.56
CA THR A 58 12.14 -20.15 -9.87
C THR A 58 13.49 -20.03 -10.60
N SER A 59 13.56 -19.24 -11.68
CA SER A 59 14.77 -19.09 -12.49
C SER A 59 15.93 -18.46 -11.71
N ALA A 60 15.62 -17.63 -10.71
CA ALA A 60 16.59 -17.08 -9.76
C ALA A 60 17.37 -18.15 -8.98
N TYR A 61 16.84 -19.38 -8.93
CA TYR A 61 17.46 -20.54 -8.27
C TYR A 61 18.04 -21.56 -9.27
N GLY A 62 18.11 -21.21 -10.56
CA GLY A 62 18.68 -22.09 -11.58
C GLY A 62 17.81 -23.30 -11.94
N VAL A 63 16.52 -23.29 -11.60
CA VAL A 63 15.56 -24.36 -11.93
C VAL A 63 14.45 -23.86 -12.86
N PRO A 64 13.79 -24.75 -13.62
CA PRO A 64 12.69 -24.35 -14.51
C PRO A 64 11.53 -23.72 -13.72
N PRO A 65 10.79 -22.74 -14.29
CA PRO A 65 9.58 -22.17 -13.70
C PRO A 65 8.62 -23.23 -13.14
N GLU A 66 7.87 -22.89 -12.09
CA GLU A 66 7.01 -23.81 -11.31
C GLU A 66 7.73 -24.95 -10.56
N THR A 67 9.03 -25.15 -10.77
CA THR A 67 9.76 -26.24 -10.08
C THR A 67 10.30 -25.76 -8.74
N ALA A 68 9.88 -26.42 -7.65
CA ALA A 68 10.39 -26.11 -6.32
C ALA A 68 11.90 -26.45 -6.24
N PRO A 69 12.77 -25.50 -5.86
CA PRO A 69 14.18 -25.78 -5.59
C PRO A 69 14.31 -26.75 -4.41
N SER A 70 15.20 -27.73 -4.50
CA SER A 70 15.34 -28.80 -3.49
C SER A 70 15.82 -28.32 -2.12
N GLU A 71 16.54 -27.19 -2.07
CA GLU A 71 17.27 -26.75 -0.87
C GLU A 71 16.75 -25.42 -0.27
N VAL A 72 15.73 -24.81 -0.85
CA VAL A 72 15.27 -23.47 -0.45
C VAL A 72 13.81 -23.51 0.01
N PRO A 73 13.48 -22.97 1.20
CA PRO A 73 12.10 -22.86 1.64
C PRO A 73 11.29 -21.97 0.69
N TYR A 74 10.01 -22.30 0.51
CA TYR A 74 9.11 -21.56 -0.38
C TYR A 74 8.74 -20.18 0.20
N LEU A 75 9.56 -19.16 -0.10
CA LEU A 75 9.30 -17.77 0.28
C LEU A 75 8.52 -17.04 -0.83
N LEU A 76 7.23 -16.81 -0.60
CA LEU A 76 6.31 -16.22 -1.60
C LEU A 76 6.88 -14.98 -2.30
N THR A 77 7.59 -14.11 -1.57
CA THR A 77 8.19 -12.87 -2.09
C THR A 77 9.37 -13.09 -3.04
N GLN A 78 10.00 -14.26 -3.00
CA GLN A 78 11.09 -14.63 -3.90
C GLN A 78 10.58 -15.35 -5.16
N PHE A 79 9.52 -16.15 -5.04
CA PHE A 79 8.96 -16.91 -6.15
C PHE A 79 7.93 -16.10 -6.97
N LYS A 80 7.17 -15.20 -6.36
CA LYS A 80 6.20 -14.36 -7.09
C LYS A 80 6.86 -13.06 -7.54
N THR A 81 7.43 -13.06 -8.74
CA THR A 81 8.11 -11.88 -9.31
C THR A 81 7.21 -11.02 -10.21
N ARG A 82 6.08 -11.56 -10.66
CA ARG A 82 5.11 -10.86 -11.53
C ARG A 82 3.99 -10.19 -10.73
N ARG A 83 3.85 -8.86 -10.88
CA ARG A 83 2.76 -8.06 -10.30
C ARG A 83 1.77 -7.55 -11.33
N SER A 84 0.52 -7.31 -10.89
CA SER A 84 -0.50 -6.66 -11.69
C SER A 84 -0.05 -5.27 -12.13
N ARG A 85 -0.25 -4.99 -13.42
CA ARG A 85 -0.03 -3.65 -13.99
C ARG A 85 -1.10 -2.66 -13.54
N LYS A 86 -2.29 -3.16 -13.19
CA LYS A 86 -3.40 -2.33 -12.73
C LYS A 86 -3.21 -2.01 -11.26
N VAL A 87 -3.03 -0.73 -10.98
CA VAL A 87 -3.10 -0.19 -9.62
C VAL A 87 -4.58 -0.02 -9.27
N PHE A 88 -4.98 -0.48 -8.08
CA PHE A 88 -6.36 -0.34 -7.62
C PHE A 88 -6.67 1.11 -7.23
N ARG A 89 -7.94 1.48 -7.33
CA ARG A 89 -8.41 2.79 -6.88
C ARG A 89 -8.37 2.86 -5.36
N VAL A 90 -8.21 4.06 -4.80
CA VAL A 90 -8.32 4.31 -3.36
C VAL A 90 -9.62 3.72 -2.82
N GLY A 91 -9.53 2.98 -1.71
CA GLY A 91 -10.65 2.31 -1.06
C GLY A 91 -11.00 0.94 -1.64
N SER A 92 -10.53 0.62 -2.86
CA SER A 92 -10.64 -0.71 -3.43
C SER A 92 -9.37 -1.49 -3.14
N ARG A 93 -9.45 -2.49 -2.26
CA ARG A 93 -8.31 -3.31 -1.85
C ARG A 93 -7.13 -2.54 -1.25
N SER A 94 -7.29 -1.24 -0.94
CA SER A 94 -6.24 -0.42 -0.36
C SER A 94 -5.84 -0.93 1.03
N LYS A 95 -4.65 -0.53 1.46
CA LYS A 95 -4.16 -0.69 2.82
C LYS A 95 -3.74 0.65 3.35
N TYR A 96 -3.59 0.79 4.66
CA TYR A 96 -3.37 2.12 5.23
C TYR A 96 -2.51 2.10 6.49
N ILE A 97 -1.83 3.22 6.68
CA ILE A 97 -1.12 3.56 7.89
C ILE A 97 -1.96 4.61 8.61
N VAL A 98 -2.25 4.42 9.89
CA VAL A 98 -3.13 5.31 10.67
C VAL A 98 -2.50 5.67 12.00
N ARG A 99 -2.75 6.88 12.49
CA ARG A 99 -2.47 7.26 13.88
C ARG A 99 -3.56 6.68 14.77
N PRO A 100 -3.30 5.62 15.55
CA PRO A 100 -4.38 4.85 16.18
C PRO A 100 -5.26 5.70 17.10
N LEU A 101 -4.65 6.63 17.84
CA LEU A 101 -5.33 7.53 18.77
C LEU A 101 -6.22 8.59 18.10
N THR A 102 -6.27 8.63 16.77
CA THR A 102 -7.12 9.56 16.02
C THR A 102 -8.23 8.86 15.26
N ALA A 103 -8.22 7.52 15.19
CA ALA A 103 -9.23 6.74 14.50
C ALA A 103 -10.29 6.26 15.50
N VAL A 104 -11.56 6.43 15.15
CA VAL A 104 -12.68 5.89 15.91
C VAL A 104 -13.12 4.55 15.32
N GLU A 105 -13.08 4.43 13.99
CA GLU A 105 -13.57 3.25 13.29
C GLU A 105 -12.73 2.99 12.05
N VAL A 106 -12.29 1.74 11.92
CA VAL A 106 -11.42 1.27 10.86
C VAL A 106 -12.10 0.15 10.08
N GLY A 107 -12.04 0.23 8.75
CA GLY A 107 -12.47 -0.83 7.85
C GLY A 107 -11.27 -1.61 7.31
N ASN A 108 -11.55 -2.64 6.50
CA ASN A 108 -10.51 -3.47 5.88
C ASN A 108 -9.57 -2.65 4.96
N HIS A 109 -10.12 -1.72 4.19
CA HIS A 109 -9.34 -1.00 3.16
C HIS A 109 -9.09 0.49 3.44
N VAL A 110 -9.83 1.06 4.39
CA VAL A 110 -9.78 2.48 4.74
C VAL A 110 -10.18 2.67 6.20
N VAL A 111 -9.77 3.79 6.77
CA VAL A 111 -10.35 4.29 8.02
C VAL A 111 -11.69 4.95 7.70
N TRP A 112 -12.76 4.57 8.41
CA TRP A 112 -14.10 5.10 8.18
C TRP A 112 -14.37 6.38 8.95
N ARG A 113 -13.85 6.50 10.19
CA ARG A 113 -14.10 7.65 11.05
C ARG A 113 -12.89 8.03 11.89
N TYR A 114 -12.66 9.34 12.02
CA TYR A 114 -11.65 9.93 12.88
C TYR A 114 -12.29 10.73 14.02
N LEU A 115 -11.52 11.03 15.06
CA LEU A 115 -11.92 11.93 16.15
C LEU A 115 -11.93 13.39 15.65
N GLY A 116 -13.02 14.13 15.81
CA GLY A 116 -13.07 15.56 15.43
C GLY A 116 -12.88 15.84 13.93
N GLU A 117 -12.29 16.99 13.59
CA GLU A 117 -12.10 17.49 12.20
C GLU A 117 -10.88 16.89 11.47
N PHE A 118 -10.34 15.77 11.94
CA PHE A 118 -9.17 15.18 11.28
C PHE A 118 -9.53 14.63 9.90
N SER A 119 -8.71 14.98 8.89
CA SER A 119 -8.92 14.58 7.51
C SER A 119 -7.85 13.60 7.02
N GLN A 120 -8.22 12.73 6.09
CA GLN A 120 -7.29 11.82 5.43
C GLN A 120 -6.37 12.60 4.46
N SER A 121 -5.06 12.40 4.55
CA SER A 121 -4.12 13.02 3.61
C SER A 121 -4.34 12.47 2.20
N LYS A 122 -4.77 13.37 1.31
CA LYS A 122 -4.83 13.16 -0.14
C LYS A 122 -3.46 13.37 -0.81
N SER A 123 -2.33 13.14 -0.15
CA SER A 123 -0.99 13.45 -0.70
C SER A 123 -0.57 12.60 -1.92
N GLY A 124 -1.44 11.71 -2.42
CA GLY A 124 -1.34 11.13 -3.77
C GLY A 124 -2.40 11.61 -4.77
N LEU A 125 -3.42 12.35 -4.33
CA LEU A 125 -4.67 12.56 -5.07
C LEU A 125 -4.69 13.79 -5.98
N ARG A 126 -3.79 14.79 -5.79
CA ARG A 126 -3.70 15.95 -6.70
C ARG A 126 -2.56 15.87 -7.72
N LYS A 127 -1.38 15.34 -7.37
CA LYS A 127 -0.24 15.33 -8.31
C LYS A 127 -0.21 14.19 -9.33
N TRP A 128 -1.04 13.14 -9.19
CA TRP A 128 -1.09 12.03 -10.15
C TRP A 128 -2.35 12.03 -11.02
N VAL A 129 -3.46 12.58 -10.54
CA VAL A 129 -4.71 12.67 -11.32
C VAL A 129 -4.62 13.77 -12.39
N ASP A 130 -3.83 14.82 -12.15
CA ASP A 130 -3.65 15.93 -13.10
C ASP A 130 -2.78 15.57 -14.33
N ASN A 131 -2.17 14.37 -14.37
CA ASN A 131 -1.34 13.92 -15.51
C ASN A 131 -1.96 12.79 -16.34
N LEU A 132 -3.22 12.40 -16.08
CA LEU A 132 -3.95 11.49 -16.98
C LEU A 132 -5.34 12.07 -17.29
N SER A 133 -5.33 12.89 -18.34
CA SER A 133 -6.44 13.16 -19.26
C SER A 133 -7.75 13.63 -18.62
N VAL A 134 -7.94 14.94 -18.69
CA VAL A 134 -9.22 15.50 -19.14
C VAL A 134 -9.63 14.78 -20.43
N ARG A 135 -10.67 13.95 -20.36
CA ARG A 135 -11.61 13.77 -21.47
C ARG A 135 -13.02 13.74 -20.91
N ARG A 136 -13.73 14.83 -21.17
CA ARG A 136 -15.19 14.93 -21.14
C ARG A 136 -15.77 13.91 -22.13
N GLY A 137 -16.95 13.38 -21.81
CA GLY A 137 -17.94 13.04 -22.83
C GLY A 137 -18.38 11.59 -22.87
N GLY A 138 -19.69 11.41 -22.68
CA GLY A 138 -20.50 10.56 -23.56
C GLY A 138 -20.75 9.14 -23.10
N TYR A 139 -22.03 8.86 -22.83
CA TYR A 139 -22.64 7.54 -22.94
C TYR A 139 -22.31 6.90 -24.29
N ILE A 140 -21.89 5.62 -24.27
CA ILE A 140 -22.62 4.47 -24.84
C ILE A 140 -22.24 3.24 -24.02
#